data_AF-A0A1D6JMI2-F1
#
_entry.id   AF-A0A1D6JMI2-F1
#
_cell.length_a   1.000
_cell.length_b   1.000
_cell.length_c   1.000
_cell.angle_alpha   90.00
_cell.angle_beta   90.00
_cell.angle_gamma   90.00
#
_symmetry.space_group_name_H-M   'P 1'
#
loop_
_entity.id
_entity.type
_entity.pdbx_description
1 polymer ?
#
loop_
_entity_poly.entity_id
_entity_poly.type
_entity_poly.pdbx_seq_one_letter_code
_entity_poly.pdbx_strand_id
1 'polypeptide(L)'
;MAAFSFICHYMFTFYSKNRDTYVKDMVGESSNDRNDRAIRVAARWYQSHLGESVKVLLITNDRDNKRKAIEEGLNAETVESYVRSLAQPGLLDLVVVPTSGDVSMEDVDDHRPSKKKVIYNEHKPMSEITSGLRCGIYHQGKLRVNRYNPFEAYVGSESIGDEIVIRGRSNMNRAFDGDIVAVELLPQDQWHESKSFIADDDEEEEEDVHLVPNSADDAPRNTNSTQSTVGSSAPSISSRPVGRVMGIIKRNWNSYCGSLQPMPMPAGSGGVAHALFVSKDRRVPKIRIQTRQLENLVNKRIVVAVDSWDVLSRYPSGHYVRTIGDIGDKETETEVVLIENDINTRPFSTQVLACLPPLPWTLSPEDLANPNRQDLRQVRVFSVDPPGCRDIDDALHCTLLPNGNFEVGVRVA
;
A
#
# COMPACT_ATOMS: atom_id res chain seq x y z
N MET A 1 39.17 6.32 9.17
CA MET A 1 38.17 6.12 10.24
C MET A 1 36.98 7.01 9.93
N ALA A 2 35.94 6.47 9.29
CA ALA A 2 34.69 7.18 9.12
C ALA A 2 33.90 7.03 10.43
N ALA A 3 33.72 8.13 11.17
CA ALA A 3 32.87 8.14 12.34
C ALA A 3 31.41 7.99 11.86
N PHE A 4 30.86 6.79 11.98
CA PHE A 4 29.42 6.58 11.90
C PHE A 4 28.79 7.27 13.12
N SER A 5 28.32 8.50 12.93
CA SER A 5 27.44 9.14 13.89
C SER A 5 26.10 8.39 13.87
N PHE A 6 25.93 7.46 14.80
CA PHE A 6 24.64 6.81 15.02
C PHE A 6 23.69 7.84 15.63
N ILE A 7 22.91 8.51 14.79
CA ILE A 7 21.79 9.33 15.25
C ILE A 7 20.71 8.34 15.74
N CYS A 8 20.67 8.12 17.04
CA CYS A 8 19.61 7.36 17.67
C CYS A 8 18.33 8.19 17.63
N HIS A 9 17.35 7.74 16.84
CA HIS A 9 16.03 8.36 16.78
C HIS A 9 15.15 7.70 17.83
N TYR A 10 14.72 8.47 18.82
CA TYR A 10 13.79 8.02 19.84
C TYR A 10 12.42 8.64 19.59
N MET A 11 11.39 7.81 19.48
CA MET A 11 10.01 8.27 19.39
C MET A 11 9.35 8.14 20.75
N PHE A 12 8.97 9.27 21.34
CA PHE A 12 8.22 9.31 22.60
C PHE A 12 6.81 9.81 22.33
N THR A 13 5.82 9.17 22.95
CA THR A 13 4.43 9.64 22.89
C THR A 13 4.11 10.48 24.11
N PHE A 14 3.66 11.71 23.91
CA PHE A 14 3.23 12.58 25.00
C PHE A 14 1.73 12.44 25.26
N TYR A 15 1.35 12.29 26.52
CA TYR A 15 -0.04 12.05 26.91
C TYR A 15 -0.75 13.34 27.32
N SER A 16 -1.93 13.58 26.75
CA SER A 16 -2.70 14.83 26.87
C SER A 16 -3.30 15.12 28.26
N LYS A 17 -3.21 14.18 29.21
CA LYS A 17 -3.72 14.37 30.59
C LYS A 17 -2.67 14.82 31.60
N ASN A 18 -1.51 15.29 31.14
CA ASN A 18 -0.57 15.95 32.04
C ASN A 18 -1.19 17.28 32.52
N ARG A 19 -1.19 17.50 33.84
CA ARG A 19 -1.77 18.67 34.49
C ARG A 19 -1.21 19.99 33.93
N ASP A 20 0.07 20.01 33.61
CA ASP A 20 0.79 21.23 33.27
C ASP A 20 0.70 21.57 31.77
N THR A 21 0.18 20.65 30.95
CA THR A 21 -0.03 20.85 29.50
C THR A 21 -1.47 20.66 29.05
N TYR A 22 -2.39 20.37 29.99
CA TYR A 22 -3.80 20.18 29.69
C TYR A 22 -4.46 21.48 29.23
N VAL A 23 -5.27 21.37 28.18
CA VAL A 23 -5.95 22.50 27.54
C VAL A 23 -7.46 22.32 27.56
N LYS A 24 -8.17 23.31 28.12
CA LYS A 24 -9.64 23.41 28.12
C LYS A 24 -10.17 23.98 26.81
N ASP A 25 -11.38 23.60 26.45
CA ASP A 25 -12.07 24.10 25.26
C ASP A 25 -12.49 25.56 25.47
N MET A 26 -12.31 26.40 24.44
CA MET A 26 -12.71 27.80 24.44
C MET A 26 -13.99 28.01 23.63
N VAL A 27 -14.80 28.99 24.04
CA VAL A 27 -16.07 29.31 23.35
C VAL A 27 -15.76 29.85 21.96
N GLY A 28 -16.33 29.23 20.92
CA GLY A 28 -16.11 29.61 19.52
C GLY A 28 -14.84 29.02 18.89
N GLU A 29 -14.11 28.16 19.60
CA GLU A 29 -12.93 27.47 19.09
C GLU A 29 -13.33 26.17 18.37
N SER A 30 -12.73 25.91 17.20
CA SER A 30 -12.91 24.62 16.53
C SER A 30 -12.13 23.50 17.23
N SER A 31 -12.52 22.25 17.02
CA SER A 31 -11.75 21.11 17.56
C SER A 31 -10.31 21.07 17.01
N ASN A 32 -10.07 21.55 15.79
CA ASN A 32 -8.73 21.60 15.21
C ASN A 32 -7.86 22.66 15.92
N ASP A 33 -8.39 23.88 16.07
CA ASP A 33 -7.70 24.97 16.76
C ASP A 33 -7.31 24.60 18.20
N ARG A 34 -8.21 23.90 18.90
CA ARG A 34 -7.97 23.41 20.26
C ARG A 34 -6.83 22.39 20.31
N ASN A 35 -6.76 21.48 19.34
CA ASN A 35 -5.69 20.50 19.24
C ASN A 35 -4.34 21.16 18.90
N ASP A 36 -4.32 22.09 17.94
CA ASP A 36 -3.14 22.86 17.59
C ASP A 36 -2.60 23.66 18.77
N ARG A 37 -3.49 24.27 19.55
CA ARG A 37 -3.12 24.96 20.80
C ARG A 37 -2.56 24.00 21.84
N ALA A 38 -3.11 22.81 22.00
CA ALA A 38 -2.56 21.80 22.91
C ALA A 38 -1.15 21.39 22.52
N ILE A 39 -0.87 21.23 21.21
CA ILE A 39 0.47 20.93 20.69
C ILE A 39 1.43 22.08 20.99
N ARG A 40 1.03 23.33 20.77
CA ARG A 40 1.85 24.52 21.09
C ARG A 40 2.16 24.64 22.58
N VAL A 41 1.18 24.38 23.45
CA VAL A 41 1.38 24.34 24.90
C VAL A 41 2.39 23.26 25.30
N ALA A 42 2.28 22.06 24.73
CA ALA A 42 3.24 20.99 24.98
C ALA A 42 4.65 21.36 24.50
N ALA A 43 4.79 21.94 23.30
CA ALA A 43 6.08 22.40 22.78
C ALA A 43 6.74 23.46 23.68
N ARG A 44 5.95 24.43 24.18
CA ARG A 44 6.42 25.42 25.15
C ARG A 44 6.90 24.76 26.44
N TRP A 45 6.10 23.84 26.98
CA TRP A 45 6.43 23.12 28.22
C TRP A 45 7.72 22.32 28.08
N TYR A 46 7.93 21.63 26.95
CA TYR A 46 9.18 20.94 26.68
C TYR A 46 10.36 21.90 26.58
N GLN A 47 10.20 23.03 25.88
CA GLN A 47 11.27 24.02 25.76
C GLN A 47 11.67 24.60 27.13
N SER A 48 10.70 24.83 28.01
CA SER A 48 10.98 25.33 29.37
C SER A 48 11.61 24.25 30.27
N HIS A 49 11.23 22.98 30.13
CA HIS A 49 11.74 21.89 30.97
C HIS A 49 13.12 21.38 30.58
N LEU A 50 13.43 21.40 29.28
CA LEU A 50 14.73 20.94 28.77
C LEU A 50 15.80 22.04 28.77
N GLY A 51 15.40 23.29 29.07
CA GLY A 51 16.29 24.45 29.11
C GLY A 51 16.90 24.81 27.76
N GLU A 52 17.96 25.62 27.78
CA GLU A 52 18.63 26.11 26.56
C GLU A 52 19.53 25.06 25.89
N SER A 53 19.86 23.97 26.60
CA SER A 53 20.70 22.89 26.07
C SER A 53 20.04 22.10 24.93
N VAL A 54 18.71 22.15 24.82
CA VAL A 54 17.95 21.45 23.79
C VAL A 54 16.96 22.40 23.15
N LYS A 55 17.05 22.54 21.82
CA LYS A 55 16.10 23.34 21.05
C LYS A 55 14.91 22.47 20.65
N VAL A 56 13.72 22.82 21.12
CA VAL A 56 12.46 22.18 20.73
C VAL A 56 11.96 22.84 19.45
N LEU A 57 11.69 22.03 18.43
CA LEU A 57 11.17 22.47 17.14
C LEU A 57 9.78 21.86 16.91
N LEU A 58 8.80 22.72 16.65
CA LEU A 58 7.47 22.31 16.21
C LEU A 58 7.44 22.21 14.69
N ILE A 59 7.21 21.01 14.16
CA ILE A 59 7.06 20.80 12.72
C ILE A 59 5.56 20.72 12.39
N THR A 60 5.05 21.63 11.56
CA THR A 60 3.64 21.65 11.13
C THR A 60 3.47 22.21 9.72
N ASN A 61 2.60 21.59 8.93
CA ASN A 61 2.20 22.09 7.62
C ASN A 61 0.95 22.98 7.68
N ASP A 62 0.30 23.09 8.84
CA ASP A 62 -0.77 24.06 9.07
C ASP A 62 -0.15 25.47 9.18
N ARG A 63 -0.48 26.33 8.21
CA ARG A 63 0.04 27.69 8.09
C ARG A 63 -0.36 28.55 9.29
N ASP A 64 -1.59 28.38 9.79
CA ASP A 64 -2.10 29.15 10.92
C ASP A 64 -1.48 28.70 12.23
N ASN A 65 -1.32 27.38 12.41
CA ASN A 65 -0.62 26.85 13.58
C ASN A 65 0.84 27.33 13.62
N LYS A 66 1.56 27.28 12.48
CA LYS A 66 2.93 27.81 12.38
C LYS A 66 3.00 29.29 12.73
N ARG A 67 2.12 30.12 12.16
CA ARG A 67 2.05 31.57 12.44
C ARG A 67 1.84 31.83 13.93
N LYS A 68 0.80 31.23 14.52
CA LYS A 68 0.48 31.41 15.94
C LYS A 68 1.60 30.87 16.86
N ALA A 69 2.33 29.82 16.45
CA ALA A 69 3.47 29.31 17.21
C ALA A 69 4.65 30.31 17.24
N ILE A 70 4.95 30.94 16.11
CA ILE A 70 6.01 31.96 16.00
C ILE A 70 5.64 33.21 16.82
N GLU A 71 4.39 33.67 16.74
CA GLU A 71 3.86 34.77 17.55
C GLU A 71 3.99 34.48 19.06
N GLU A 72 3.86 33.21 19.45
CA GLU A 72 4.01 32.73 20.82
C GLU A 72 5.46 32.46 21.26
N GLY A 73 6.45 32.78 20.40
CA GLY A 73 7.88 32.64 20.67
C GLY A 73 8.42 31.21 20.54
N LEU A 74 7.69 30.31 19.89
CA LEU A 74 8.13 28.93 19.64
C LEU A 74 8.89 28.84 18.31
N ASN A 75 9.86 27.92 18.26
CA ASN A 75 10.48 27.56 16.98
C ASN A 75 9.51 26.66 16.20
N ALA A 76 9.05 27.11 15.03
CA ALA A 76 8.15 26.35 14.19
C ALA A 76 8.53 26.39 12.70
N GLU A 77 8.53 25.22 12.06
CA GLU A 77 8.87 25.05 10.65
C GLU A 77 7.86 24.15 9.92
N THR A 78 7.78 24.29 8.59
CA THR A 78 7.07 23.31 7.76
C THR A 78 7.95 22.09 7.55
N VAL A 79 7.35 20.94 7.22
CA VAL A 79 8.11 19.72 6.90
C VAL A 79 9.12 20.00 5.79
N GLU A 80 8.69 20.70 4.73
CA GLU A 80 9.56 21.06 3.62
C GLU A 80 10.72 21.98 4.01
N SER A 81 10.47 23.03 4.81
CA SER A 81 11.51 23.93 5.31
C SER A 81 12.55 23.18 6.12
N TYR A 82 12.07 22.32 7.04
CA TYR A 82 12.93 21.52 7.90
C TYR A 82 13.81 20.59 7.07
N VAL A 83 13.23 19.86 6.11
CA VAL A 83 13.99 18.95 5.24
C VAL A 83 15.02 19.70 4.38
N ARG A 84 14.68 20.89 3.86
CA ARG A 84 15.66 21.74 3.15
C ARG A 84 16.83 22.16 4.06
N SER A 85 16.56 22.45 5.33
CA SER A 85 17.59 22.85 6.31
C SER A 85 18.61 21.75 6.60
N LEU A 86 18.24 20.47 6.43
CA LEU A 86 19.13 19.33 6.62
C LEU A 86 20.20 19.20 5.54
N ALA A 87 20.11 19.99 4.46
CA ALA A 87 21.05 19.98 3.32
C ALA A 87 21.24 18.59 2.67
N GLN A 88 20.24 17.72 2.77
CA GLN A 88 20.23 16.39 2.15
C GLN A 88 19.22 16.38 0.99
N PRO A 89 19.67 16.55 -0.27
CA PRO A 89 18.77 16.75 -1.41
C PRO A 89 17.83 15.57 -1.68
N GLY A 90 18.26 14.34 -1.36
CA GLY A 90 17.45 13.13 -1.56
C GLY A 90 16.23 13.02 -0.63
N LEU A 91 16.19 13.73 0.50
CA LEU A 91 15.05 13.69 1.42
C LEU A 91 13.84 14.48 0.90
N LEU A 92 14.06 15.47 0.04
CA LEU A 92 12.97 16.30 -0.50
C LEU A 92 12.07 15.51 -1.44
N ASP A 93 12.58 14.45 -2.07
CA ASP A 93 11.79 13.56 -2.91
C ASP A 93 10.88 12.63 -2.08
N LEU A 94 11.09 12.54 -0.75
CA LEU A 94 10.22 11.81 0.19
C LEU A 94 9.07 12.68 0.71
N VAL A 95 9.10 13.99 0.45
CA VAL A 95 8.12 14.94 1.00
C VAL A 95 6.93 15.02 0.06
N VAL A 96 5.74 14.69 0.58
CA VAL A 96 4.48 14.91 -0.13
C VAL A 96 4.21 16.41 -0.23
N VAL A 97 4.10 16.92 -1.46
CA VAL A 97 3.70 18.31 -1.71
C VAL A 97 2.18 18.32 -1.92
N PRO A 98 1.40 18.90 -0.98
CA PRO A 98 -0.05 18.96 -1.16
C PRO A 98 -0.41 19.82 -2.36
N THR A 99 -1.31 19.33 -3.21
CA THR A 99 -1.84 19.99 -4.40
C THR A 99 -2.72 21.21 -4.09
N SER A 100 -2.94 21.54 -2.82
CA SER A 100 -3.81 22.63 -2.38
C SER A 100 -3.02 23.77 -1.75
N GLY A 101 -2.80 24.82 -2.53
CA GLY A 101 -2.28 26.09 -2.03
C GLY A 101 -1.55 26.90 -3.10
N ASP A 102 -2.27 27.38 -4.10
CA ASP A 102 -1.92 28.59 -4.88
C ASP A 102 -0.53 28.59 -5.54
N VAL A 103 -0.08 27.43 -6.02
CA VAL A 103 0.85 27.40 -7.15
C VAL A 103 -0.03 27.44 -8.38
N SER A 104 -0.08 28.60 -9.04
CA SER A 104 -0.40 28.64 -10.46
C SER A 104 0.42 27.54 -11.11
N MET A 105 -0.25 26.48 -11.58
CA MET A 105 0.35 25.59 -12.54
C MET A 105 0.69 26.47 -13.75
N GLU A 106 1.93 26.97 -13.80
CA GLU A 106 2.55 27.28 -15.06
C GLU A 106 2.75 25.93 -15.76
N ASP A 107 1.71 25.56 -16.49
CA ASP A 107 1.73 24.90 -17.78
C ASP A 107 2.97 24.03 -18.05
N VAL A 108 2.89 22.76 -17.64
CA VAL A 108 3.37 21.71 -18.53
C VAL A 108 2.24 21.45 -19.52
N ASP A 109 2.26 22.28 -20.55
CA ASP A 109 1.34 22.29 -21.67
C ASP A 109 1.39 20.92 -22.37
N ASP A 110 0.39 20.07 -22.13
CA ASP A 110 0.06 19.00 -23.05
C ASP A 110 -0.38 19.71 -24.34
N HIS A 111 0.45 19.70 -25.38
CA HIS A 111 0.20 20.41 -26.65
C HIS A 111 -1.01 19.89 -27.45
N ARG A 112 -1.94 19.17 -26.81
CA ARG A 112 -3.28 18.89 -27.34
C ARG A 112 -4.25 19.96 -26.82
N PRO A 113 -4.84 20.80 -27.70
CA PRO A 113 -5.71 21.89 -27.28
C PRO A 113 -7.05 21.34 -26.77
N SER A 114 -7.11 21.02 -25.48
CA SER A 114 -8.32 20.51 -24.84
C SER A 114 -8.58 21.32 -23.57
N LYS A 115 -9.64 22.14 -23.58
CA LYS A 115 -10.23 22.74 -22.37
C LYS A 115 -10.24 21.68 -21.26
N LYS A 116 -9.70 21.99 -20.06
CA LYS A 116 -9.61 21.11 -18.87
C LYS A 116 -10.80 20.13 -18.81
N LYS A 117 -10.62 18.93 -19.38
CA LYS A 117 -11.68 17.93 -19.51
C LYS A 117 -11.68 17.16 -18.22
N VAL A 118 -12.81 17.18 -17.50
CA VAL A 118 -12.99 16.32 -16.31
C VAL A 118 -12.86 14.87 -16.79
N ILE A 119 -11.82 14.17 -16.34
CA ILE A 119 -11.53 12.79 -16.75
C ILE A 119 -12.37 11.81 -15.94
N TYR A 120 -12.52 12.09 -14.65
CA TYR A 120 -13.24 11.24 -13.72
C TYR A 120 -14.33 12.01 -12.97
N ASN A 121 -15.43 11.32 -12.67
CA ASN A 121 -16.50 11.88 -11.87
C ASN A 121 -16.08 12.03 -10.39
N GLU A 122 -16.58 13.07 -9.72
CA GLU A 122 -16.41 13.20 -8.27
C GLU A 122 -17.02 12.01 -7.53
N HIS A 123 -16.34 11.58 -6.47
CA HIS A 123 -16.88 10.52 -5.61
C HIS A 123 -18.03 11.07 -4.78
N LYS A 124 -19.10 10.29 -4.67
CA LYS A 124 -20.25 10.67 -3.85
C LYS A 124 -19.85 10.78 -2.37
N PRO A 125 -20.44 11.73 -1.61
CA PRO A 125 -20.15 11.86 -0.19
C PRO A 125 -20.57 10.58 0.55
N MET A 126 -19.86 10.25 1.63
CA MET A 126 -20.09 9.01 2.39
C MET A 126 -21.53 8.88 2.92
N SER A 127 -22.21 10.00 3.19
CA SER A 127 -23.63 10.01 3.58
C SER A 127 -24.55 9.48 2.46
N GLU A 128 -24.33 9.93 1.22
CA GLU A 128 -25.08 9.47 0.04
C GLU A 128 -24.75 8.01 -0.26
N ILE A 129 -23.46 7.63 -0.21
CA ILE A 129 -23.04 6.22 -0.37
C ILE A 129 -23.77 5.33 0.64
N THR A 130 -23.75 5.71 1.92
CA THR A 130 -24.40 4.94 2.99
C THR A 130 -25.91 4.84 2.78
N SER A 131 -26.56 5.92 2.35
CA SER A 131 -27.99 5.90 2.03
C SER A 131 -28.28 5.01 0.82
N GLY A 132 -27.48 5.11 -0.24
CA GLY A 132 -27.63 4.31 -1.45
C GLY A 132 -27.42 2.82 -1.21
N LEU A 133 -26.48 2.44 -0.35
CA LEU A 133 -26.29 1.05 0.09
C LEU A 133 -27.51 0.54 0.86
N ARG A 134 -28.09 1.34 1.77
CA ARG A 134 -29.30 0.95 2.53
C ARG A 134 -30.53 0.81 1.65
N CYS A 135 -30.66 1.66 0.65
CA CYS A 135 -31.78 1.63 -0.30
C CYS A 135 -31.58 0.60 -1.43
N GLY A 136 -30.45 -0.12 -1.48
CA GLY A 136 -30.14 -1.08 -2.54
C GLY A 136 -29.84 -0.46 -3.90
N ILE A 137 -29.54 0.84 -3.95
CA ILE A 137 -29.13 1.56 -5.17
C ILE A 137 -27.66 1.29 -5.47
N TYR A 138 -26.84 1.21 -4.42
CA TYR A 138 -25.42 0.89 -4.52
C TYR A 138 -25.13 -0.50 -3.97
N HIS A 139 -24.08 -1.08 -4.51
CA HIS A 139 -23.57 -2.41 -4.15
C HIS A 139 -22.12 -2.27 -3.71
N GLN A 140 -21.84 -2.68 -2.47
CA GLN A 140 -20.48 -2.68 -1.93
C GLN A 140 -19.76 -3.97 -2.28
N GLY A 141 -18.46 -3.88 -2.54
CA GLY A 141 -17.58 -5.03 -2.71
C GLY A 141 -16.11 -4.66 -2.82
N LYS A 142 -15.24 -5.67 -2.79
CA LYS A 142 -13.80 -5.51 -3.06
C LYS A 142 -13.57 -5.51 -4.58
N LEU A 143 -12.94 -4.46 -5.09
CA LEU A 143 -12.54 -4.37 -6.49
C LEU A 143 -11.35 -5.30 -6.75
N ARG A 144 -11.43 -6.12 -7.80
CA ARG A 144 -10.34 -6.95 -8.30
C ARG A 144 -10.07 -6.59 -9.75
N VAL A 145 -8.94 -5.96 -10.01
CA VAL A 145 -8.52 -5.57 -11.36
C VAL A 145 -7.94 -6.79 -12.06
N ASN A 146 -8.31 -6.99 -13.32
CA ASN A 146 -7.78 -8.09 -14.12
C ASN A 146 -6.28 -7.88 -14.36
N ARG A 147 -5.49 -8.92 -14.06
CA ARG A 147 -4.02 -8.90 -14.21
C ARG A 147 -3.57 -8.76 -15.66
N TYR A 148 -4.35 -9.27 -16.59
CA TYR A 148 -4.02 -9.27 -18.02
C TYR A 148 -4.65 -8.09 -18.77
N ASN A 149 -5.78 -7.57 -18.26
CA ASN A 149 -6.47 -6.41 -18.79
C ASN A 149 -6.72 -5.37 -17.67
N PRO A 150 -5.83 -4.38 -17.47
CA PRO A 150 -6.00 -3.36 -16.43
C PRO A 150 -7.21 -2.44 -16.61
N PHE A 151 -7.90 -2.52 -17.76
CA PHE A 151 -9.13 -1.80 -18.08
C PHE A 151 -10.39 -2.60 -17.77
N GLU A 152 -10.26 -3.79 -17.20
CA GLU A 152 -11.38 -4.60 -16.73
C GLU A 152 -11.19 -4.98 -15.25
N ALA A 153 -12.25 -4.82 -14.47
CA ALA A 153 -12.25 -5.18 -13.05
C ALA A 153 -13.59 -5.80 -12.64
N TYR A 154 -13.55 -6.50 -11.50
CA TYR A 154 -14.70 -7.23 -10.98
C TYR A 154 -14.96 -6.83 -9.53
N VAL A 155 -16.22 -6.64 -9.18
CA VAL A 155 -16.66 -6.37 -7.82
C VAL A 155 -17.65 -7.45 -7.41
N GLY A 156 -17.24 -8.32 -6.49
CA GLY A 156 -18.15 -9.28 -5.88
C GLY A 156 -19.06 -8.56 -4.88
N SER A 157 -20.38 -8.68 -5.04
CA SER A 157 -21.34 -8.12 -4.09
C SER A 157 -22.28 -9.18 -3.54
N GLU A 158 -22.32 -9.30 -2.21
CA GLU A 158 -23.24 -10.21 -1.50
C GLU A 158 -24.70 -9.90 -1.81
N SER A 159 -25.03 -8.64 -2.09
CA SER A 159 -26.39 -8.18 -2.40
C SER A 159 -26.92 -8.63 -3.76
N ILE A 160 -26.03 -8.92 -4.72
CA ILE A 160 -26.39 -9.40 -6.06
C ILE A 160 -26.21 -10.92 -6.16
N GLY A 161 -25.27 -11.49 -5.41
CA GLY A 161 -24.92 -12.90 -5.50
C GLY A 161 -24.09 -13.26 -6.74
N ASP A 162 -23.60 -12.25 -7.47
CA ASP A 162 -22.76 -12.39 -8.67
C ASP A 162 -21.68 -11.29 -8.72
N GLU A 163 -20.76 -11.40 -9.68
CA GLU A 163 -19.70 -10.42 -9.95
C GLU A 163 -20.21 -9.29 -10.86
N ILE A 164 -20.06 -8.05 -10.41
CA ILE A 164 -20.30 -6.86 -11.25
C ILE A 164 -19.03 -6.56 -12.04
N VAL A 165 -19.14 -6.49 -13.36
CA VAL A 165 -18.03 -6.13 -14.25
C VAL A 165 -17.93 -4.61 -14.36
N ILE A 166 -16.72 -4.07 -14.21
CA ILE A 166 -16.40 -2.66 -14.37
C ILE A 166 -15.42 -2.52 -15.54
N ARG A 167 -15.79 -1.79 -16.58
CA ARG A 167 -15.00 -1.64 -17.82
C ARG A 167 -14.52 -0.21 -18.02
N GLY A 168 -13.26 -0.03 -18.36
CA GLY A 168 -12.61 1.26 -18.63
C GLY A 168 -12.19 2.00 -17.36
N ARG A 169 -11.17 2.88 -17.48
CA ARG A 169 -10.66 3.66 -16.34
C ARG A 169 -11.72 4.58 -15.77
N SER A 170 -12.53 5.20 -16.63
CA SER A 170 -13.59 6.12 -16.24
C SER A 170 -14.62 5.46 -15.30
N ASN A 171 -15.02 4.22 -15.55
CA ASN A 171 -15.98 3.50 -14.69
C ASN A 171 -15.33 2.90 -13.45
N MET A 172 -14.03 2.56 -13.48
CA MET A 172 -13.28 2.24 -12.26
C MET A 172 -13.12 3.47 -11.34
N ASN A 173 -13.20 4.67 -11.91
CA ASN A 173 -13.26 5.95 -11.21
C ASN A 173 -12.22 6.08 -10.09
N ARG A 174 -10.94 6.10 -10.47
CA ARG A 174 -9.80 6.30 -9.55
C ARG A 174 -9.69 5.23 -8.45
N ALA A 175 -10.26 4.04 -8.63
CA ALA A 175 -10.12 2.92 -7.70
C ALA A 175 -8.89 2.06 -8.02
N PHE A 176 -8.31 1.46 -6.98
CA PHE A 176 -7.17 0.53 -7.06
C PHE A 176 -7.60 -0.91 -6.80
N ASP A 177 -6.78 -1.87 -7.23
CA ASP A 177 -6.96 -3.27 -6.87
C ASP A 177 -7.02 -3.44 -5.34
N GLY A 178 -8.06 -4.14 -4.89
CA GLY A 178 -8.33 -4.40 -3.49
C GLY A 178 -9.04 -3.28 -2.73
N ASP A 179 -9.32 -2.12 -3.35
CA ASP A 179 -10.18 -1.08 -2.75
C ASP A 179 -11.58 -1.66 -2.45
N ILE A 180 -12.20 -1.18 -1.36
CA ILE A 180 -13.63 -1.42 -1.10
C ILE A 180 -14.41 -0.27 -1.70
N VAL A 181 -15.25 -0.59 -2.69
CA VAL A 181 -15.94 0.39 -3.54
C VAL A 181 -17.45 0.28 -3.41
N ALA A 182 -18.15 1.40 -3.67
CA ALA A 182 -19.58 1.43 -3.90
C ALA A 182 -19.86 1.52 -5.41
N VAL A 183 -20.63 0.57 -5.92
CA VAL A 183 -20.92 0.43 -7.36
C VAL A 183 -22.39 0.66 -7.62
N GLU A 184 -22.70 1.40 -8.68
CA GLU A 184 -24.04 1.52 -9.27
C GLU A 184 -24.11 0.65 -10.52
N LEU A 185 -25.18 -0.13 -10.68
CA LEU A 185 -25.41 -0.90 -11.90
C LEU A 185 -25.77 0.04 -13.07
N LEU A 186 -25.19 -0.21 -14.23
CA LEU A 186 -25.58 0.45 -15.46
C LEU A 186 -26.93 -0.12 -15.95
N PRO A 187 -27.65 0.62 -16.81
CA PRO A 187 -28.80 0.10 -17.54
C PRO A 187 -28.49 -1.20 -18.30
N GLN A 188 -29.46 -2.13 -18.37
CA GLN A 188 -29.26 -3.49 -18.93
C GLN A 188 -28.84 -3.50 -20.40
N ASP A 189 -29.22 -2.49 -21.18
CA ASP A 189 -28.79 -2.28 -22.57
C ASP A 189 -27.27 -2.09 -22.69
N GLN A 190 -26.61 -1.65 -21.61
CA GLN A 190 -25.16 -1.46 -21.55
C GLN A 190 -24.41 -2.69 -21.01
N TRP A 191 -25.11 -3.79 -20.72
CA TRP A 191 -24.46 -5.00 -20.18
C TRP A 191 -23.81 -5.86 -21.27
N HIS A 192 -24.15 -5.65 -22.54
CA HIS A 192 -23.66 -6.47 -23.63
C HIS A 192 -22.19 -6.19 -24.00
N GLU A 193 -21.53 -7.18 -24.58
CA GLU A 193 -20.22 -7.07 -25.24
C GLU A 193 -20.35 -6.31 -26.56
N SER A 194 -20.68 -5.02 -26.48
CA SER A 194 -20.58 -4.14 -27.64
C SER A 194 -19.30 -3.34 -27.45
N LYS A 195 -18.35 -3.53 -28.39
CA LYS A 195 -17.08 -2.82 -28.55
C LYS A 195 -16.95 -1.67 -27.56
N SER A 196 -16.30 -2.00 -26.45
CA SER A 196 -15.51 -1.12 -25.63
C SER A 196 -15.70 0.35 -26.00
N PHE A 197 -16.57 1.05 -25.27
CA PHE A 197 -16.48 2.51 -25.16
C PHE A 197 -15.18 2.82 -24.41
N ILE A 198 -14.06 2.54 -25.07
CA ILE A 198 -12.75 2.99 -24.70
C ILE A 198 -12.80 4.46 -25.10
N ALA A 199 -12.62 5.37 -24.14
CA ALA A 199 -12.36 6.74 -24.53
C ALA A 199 -11.10 6.72 -25.41
N ASP A 200 -10.99 7.56 -26.44
CA ASP A 200 -9.77 7.64 -27.30
C ASP A 200 -8.46 7.66 -26.46
N ASP A 201 -8.54 8.20 -25.25
CA ASP A 201 -7.48 8.25 -24.25
C ASP A 201 -7.11 6.91 -23.59
N ASP A 202 -8.06 6.01 -23.39
CA ASP A 202 -7.84 4.64 -22.89
C ASP A 202 -7.29 3.76 -24.04
N GLU A 203 -7.61 4.05 -25.32
CA GLU A 203 -7.07 3.32 -26.49
C GLU A 203 -5.56 3.56 -26.63
N GLU A 204 -5.12 4.81 -26.46
CA GLU A 204 -3.69 5.16 -26.43
C GLU A 204 -2.92 4.43 -25.31
N GLU A 205 -3.52 4.24 -24.12
CA GLU A 205 -2.88 3.46 -23.05
C GLU A 205 -2.96 1.95 -23.31
N GLU A 206 -4.04 1.45 -23.92
CA GLU A 206 -4.17 0.04 -24.30
C GLU A 206 -3.11 -0.38 -25.35
N GLU A 207 -2.78 0.49 -26.31
CA GLU A 207 -1.70 0.22 -27.26
C GLU A 207 -0.32 0.12 -26.57
N ASP A 208 -0.11 0.91 -25.52
CA ASP A 208 1.11 0.97 -24.71
C ASP A 208 1.25 -0.23 -23.75
N VAL A 209 0.12 -0.81 -23.32
CA VAL A 209 0.05 -2.00 -22.46
C VAL A 209 -0.11 -3.22 -23.35
N HIS A 210 0.99 -3.90 -23.71
CA HIS A 210 0.94 -5.17 -24.43
C HIS A 210 0.02 -6.19 -23.74
N LEU A 211 -1.25 -6.24 -24.18
CA LEU A 211 -2.26 -7.17 -23.70
C LEU A 211 -1.76 -8.59 -23.99
N VAL A 212 -1.67 -9.40 -22.94
CA VAL A 212 -1.25 -10.80 -23.09
C VAL A 212 -2.44 -11.54 -23.69
N PRO A 213 -2.28 -12.32 -24.78
CA PRO A 213 -3.39 -13.09 -25.33
C PRO A 213 -4.03 -13.95 -24.24
N ASN A 214 -5.37 -13.99 -24.22
CA ASN A 214 -6.17 -14.72 -23.24
C ASN A 214 -5.56 -16.09 -22.91
N SER A 215 -4.92 -16.20 -21.75
CA SER A 215 -4.48 -17.47 -21.19
C SER A 215 -5.60 -18.04 -20.33
N ALA A 216 -5.78 -19.35 -20.37
CA ALA A 216 -6.81 -20.12 -19.65
C ALA A 216 -6.61 -20.16 -18.11
N ASP A 217 -5.76 -19.30 -17.56
CA ASP A 217 -5.40 -19.22 -16.13
C ASP A 217 -6.35 -18.30 -15.34
N ASP A 218 -7.65 -18.39 -15.67
CA ASP A 218 -8.72 -17.81 -14.85
C ASP A 218 -8.64 -18.47 -13.46
N ALA A 219 -8.42 -17.67 -12.42
CA ALA A 219 -8.40 -18.14 -11.03
C ALA A 219 -9.66 -18.99 -10.73
N PRO A 220 -9.57 -20.05 -9.90
CA PRO A 220 -10.59 -21.09 -9.81
C PRO A 220 -11.96 -20.52 -9.41
N ARG A 221 -12.93 -20.55 -10.34
CA ARG A 221 -14.34 -20.26 -10.03
C ARG A 221 -14.93 -21.44 -9.27
N ASN A 222 -15.53 -21.13 -8.12
CA ASN A 222 -16.43 -22.02 -7.41
C ASN A 222 -17.73 -22.14 -8.21
N THR A 223 -17.74 -23.00 -9.23
CA THR A 223 -18.95 -23.37 -9.98
C THR A 223 -19.66 -24.47 -9.20
N ASN A 224 -20.57 -24.08 -8.31
CA ASN A 224 -21.63 -25.00 -7.87
C ASN A 224 -22.60 -25.24 -9.04
N SER A 225 -22.15 -26.00 -10.03
CA SER A 225 -22.98 -26.53 -11.11
C SER A 225 -23.51 -27.90 -10.70
N THR A 226 -24.60 -27.92 -9.93
CA THR A 226 -25.45 -29.10 -9.88
C THR A 226 -26.11 -29.28 -11.25
N GLN A 227 -25.62 -30.26 -12.00
CA GLN A 227 -26.26 -30.74 -13.23
C GLN A 227 -27.61 -31.37 -12.87
N SER A 228 -28.69 -30.67 -13.22
CA SER A 228 -30.01 -31.28 -13.41
C SER A 228 -30.41 -31.14 -14.86
N THR A 229 -30.61 -32.29 -15.48
CA THR A 229 -30.86 -32.53 -16.89
C THR A 229 -32.30 -32.17 -17.30
N VAL A 230 -32.45 -31.84 -18.58
CA VAL A 230 -33.67 -31.82 -19.43
C VAL A 230 -34.45 -30.50 -19.54
N GLY A 231 -34.53 -29.98 -20.78
CA GLY A 231 -35.64 -29.15 -21.26
C GLY A 231 -35.23 -27.96 -22.12
N SER A 232 -35.48 -28.04 -23.43
CA SER A 232 -35.07 -27.08 -24.45
C SER A 232 -35.76 -25.70 -24.33
N SER A 233 -34.96 -24.65 -24.17
CA SER A 233 -35.24 -23.27 -24.61
C SER A 233 -33.89 -22.56 -24.78
N ALA A 234 -33.74 -21.73 -25.82
CA ALA A 234 -32.51 -21.02 -26.16
C ALA A 234 -31.76 -20.47 -24.92
N PRO A 235 -30.43 -20.60 -24.82
CA PRO A 235 -29.73 -20.08 -23.66
C PRO A 235 -29.82 -18.57 -23.71
N SER A 236 -30.63 -17.98 -22.81
CA SER A 236 -30.43 -16.60 -22.40
C SER A 236 -29.00 -16.55 -21.86
N ILE A 237 -28.06 -16.01 -22.65
CA ILE A 237 -26.74 -15.67 -22.11
C ILE A 237 -27.04 -14.67 -21.00
N SER A 238 -26.96 -15.12 -19.75
CA SER A 238 -27.12 -14.24 -18.60
C SER A 238 -26.01 -13.21 -18.68
N SER A 239 -26.34 -12.03 -19.21
CA SER A 239 -25.36 -10.95 -19.33
C SER A 239 -24.92 -10.61 -17.92
N ARG A 240 -23.62 -10.70 -17.65
CA ARG A 240 -23.08 -10.32 -16.35
C ARG A 240 -23.46 -8.86 -16.08
N PRO A 241 -23.83 -8.51 -14.83
CA PRO A 241 -24.17 -7.14 -14.49
C PRO A 241 -22.94 -6.25 -14.71
N VAL A 242 -23.12 -5.12 -15.39
CA VAL A 242 -22.07 -4.11 -15.59
C VAL A 242 -22.37 -2.91 -14.72
N GLY A 243 -21.34 -2.33 -14.10
CA GLY A 243 -21.49 -1.22 -13.18
C GLY A 243 -20.39 -0.16 -13.32
N ARG A 244 -20.55 0.90 -12.52
CA ARG A 244 -19.56 1.97 -12.36
C ARG A 244 -19.34 2.30 -10.89
N VAL A 245 -18.11 2.66 -10.56
CA VAL A 245 -17.72 3.05 -9.20
C VAL A 245 -18.17 4.47 -8.89
N MET A 246 -19.01 4.61 -7.87
CA MET A 246 -19.55 5.89 -7.40
C MET A 246 -18.70 6.52 -6.29
N GLY A 247 -17.94 5.70 -5.57
CA GLY A 247 -17.04 6.16 -4.53
C GLY A 247 -16.29 5.02 -3.87
N ILE A 248 -15.30 5.40 -3.07
CA ILE A 248 -14.37 4.47 -2.44
C ILE A 248 -14.56 4.55 -0.94
N ILE A 249 -15.02 3.44 -0.36
CA ILE A 249 -15.36 3.31 1.06
C ILE A 249 -14.07 3.10 1.88
N LYS A 250 -13.15 2.30 1.36
CA LYS A 250 -11.86 2.03 1.98
C LYS A 250 -10.78 1.84 0.92
N ARG A 251 -9.71 2.65 1.02
CA ARG A 251 -8.51 2.53 0.20
C ARG A 251 -7.65 1.35 0.64
N ASN A 252 -6.99 0.73 -0.33
CA ASN A 252 -6.02 -0.35 -0.18
C ASN A 252 -4.68 0.04 -0.82
N TRP A 253 -4.27 1.30 -0.67
CA TRP A 253 -2.98 1.77 -1.18
C TRP A 253 -1.83 1.17 -0.38
N ASN A 254 -0.84 0.67 -1.11
CA ASN A 254 0.43 0.18 -0.58
C ASN A 254 1.59 0.97 -1.20
N SER A 255 2.80 0.65 -0.75
CA SER A 255 4.01 1.00 -1.48
C SER A 255 4.23 0.01 -2.63
N TYR A 256 4.50 0.51 -3.83
CA TYR A 256 4.63 -0.30 -5.03
C TYR A 256 6.08 -0.31 -5.52
N CYS A 257 6.56 -1.47 -5.97
CA CYS A 257 7.86 -1.63 -6.61
C CYS A 257 7.75 -1.48 -8.12
N GLY A 258 8.71 -0.82 -8.75
CA GLY A 258 8.67 -0.56 -10.18
C GLY A 258 9.88 0.20 -10.68
N SER A 259 9.72 0.80 -11.86
CA SER A 259 10.77 1.56 -12.54
C SER A 259 10.19 2.82 -13.18
N LEU A 260 11.05 3.79 -13.48
CA LEU A 260 10.62 5.01 -14.15
C LEU A 260 10.60 4.83 -15.67
N GLN A 261 9.52 5.29 -16.28
CA GLN A 261 9.45 5.56 -17.71
C GLN A 261 9.81 7.04 -17.91
N PRO A 262 10.93 7.35 -18.60
CA PRO A 262 11.28 8.72 -18.93
C PRO A 262 10.20 9.34 -19.81
N MET A 263 9.75 10.55 -19.48
CA MET A 263 8.94 11.35 -20.39
C MET A 263 9.85 12.32 -21.17
N PRO A 264 9.54 12.64 -22.44
CA PRO A 264 10.19 13.74 -23.14
C PRO A 264 10.00 15.02 -22.31
N MET A 265 11.11 15.60 -21.85
CA MET A 265 11.08 16.81 -21.02
C MET A 265 10.48 17.97 -21.83
N PRO A 266 9.48 18.70 -21.31
CA PRO A 266 9.27 20.07 -21.74
C PRO A 266 10.52 20.88 -21.37
N ALA A 267 11.02 21.68 -22.31
CA ALA A 267 12.11 22.60 -22.05
C ALA A 267 11.65 23.67 -21.04
N GLY A 268 11.94 23.47 -19.75
CA GLY A 268 11.56 24.40 -18.69
C GLY A 268 12.51 24.32 -17.48
N SER A 269 13.14 25.45 -17.17
CA SER A 269 14.13 25.66 -16.10
C SER A 269 13.58 25.29 -14.71
N GLY A 270 14.15 24.27 -14.06
CA GLY A 270 13.82 24.03 -12.66
C GLY A 270 14.39 22.83 -11.92
N GLY A 271 15.26 21.99 -12.49
CA GLY A 271 15.92 20.88 -11.76
C GLY A 271 15.00 19.81 -11.13
N VAL A 272 13.68 19.96 -11.16
CA VAL A 272 12.66 18.99 -10.76
C VAL A 272 12.06 18.44 -12.05
N ALA A 273 12.17 17.13 -12.24
CA ALA A 273 11.61 16.43 -13.37
C ALA A 273 10.34 15.68 -12.95
N HIS A 274 9.38 15.60 -13.87
CA HIS A 274 8.22 14.73 -13.72
C HIS A 274 8.46 13.43 -14.49
N ALA A 275 8.14 12.30 -13.87
CA ALA A 275 8.26 10.99 -14.47
C ALA A 275 7.03 10.13 -14.20
N LEU A 276 6.78 9.16 -15.07
CA LEU A 276 5.79 8.12 -14.82
C LEU A 276 6.50 6.91 -14.22
N PHE A 277 6.08 6.53 -13.03
CA PHE A 277 6.44 5.28 -12.40
C PHE A 277 5.54 4.15 -12.93
N VAL A 278 6.16 3.09 -13.40
CA VAL A 278 5.50 1.87 -13.88
C VAL A 278 5.70 0.79 -12.83
N SER A 279 4.62 0.39 -12.16
CA SER A 279 4.63 -0.70 -11.18
C SER A 279 4.93 -2.03 -11.88
N LYS A 280 5.54 -2.97 -11.12
CA LYS A 280 5.69 -4.35 -11.56
C LYS A 280 4.35 -5.07 -11.66
N ASP A 281 3.39 -4.72 -10.80
CA ASP A 281 2.01 -5.19 -10.87
C ASP A 281 1.22 -4.37 -11.90
N ARG A 282 0.88 -4.99 -13.03
CA ARG A 282 0.13 -4.36 -14.14
C ARG A 282 -1.27 -3.90 -13.75
N ARG A 283 -1.82 -4.41 -12.64
CA ARG A 283 -3.12 -3.97 -12.11
C ARG A 283 -3.07 -2.52 -11.60
N VAL A 284 -1.87 -2.06 -11.23
CA VAL A 284 -1.65 -0.71 -10.72
C VAL A 284 -1.44 0.25 -11.92
N PRO A 285 -2.20 1.36 -12.00
CA PRO A 285 -1.97 2.37 -13.04
C PRO A 285 -0.58 2.99 -12.90
N LYS A 286 -0.05 3.57 -13.99
CA LYS A 286 1.18 4.36 -13.92
C LYS A 286 0.99 5.51 -12.92
N ILE A 287 2.00 5.82 -12.12
CA ILE A 287 1.93 6.84 -11.07
C ILE A 287 2.83 8.01 -11.47
N ARG A 288 2.31 9.24 -11.43
CA ARG A 288 3.12 10.44 -11.66
C ARG A 288 3.91 10.75 -10.40
N ILE A 289 5.23 10.89 -10.54
CA ILE A 289 6.12 11.35 -9.47
C ILE A 289 6.90 12.59 -9.89
N GLN A 290 7.32 13.39 -8.90
CA GLN A 290 8.28 14.48 -9.06
C GLN A 290 9.60 14.07 -8.41
N THR A 291 10.72 14.28 -9.10
CA THR A 291 12.05 13.95 -8.57
C THR A 291 13.12 14.85 -9.14
N ARG A 292 14.15 15.14 -8.33
CA ARG A 292 15.35 15.86 -8.77
C ARG A 292 16.51 14.96 -9.21
N GLN A 293 16.35 13.65 -9.06
CA GLN A 293 17.38 12.63 -9.29
C GLN A 293 16.97 11.67 -10.41
N LEU A 294 16.21 12.16 -11.40
CA LEU A 294 15.67 11.33 -12.49
C LEU A 294 16.76 10.44 -13.11
N GLU A 295 17.89 11.03 -13.50
CA GLU A 295 19.04 10.32 -14.10
C GLU A 295 19.56 9.16 -13.23
N ASN A 296 19.53 9.31 -11.90
CA ASN A 296 19.98 8.27 -10.97
C ASN A 296 18.94 7.16 -10.76
N LEU A 297 17.68 7.40 -11.10
CA LEU A 297 16.56 6.49 -10.85
C LEU A 297 16.10 5.72 -12.10
N VAL A 298 16.37 6.21 -13.32
CA VAL A 298 15.87 5.60 -14.58
C VAL A 298 16.20 4.10 -14.68
N ASN A 299 17.42 3.70 -14.33
CA ASN A 299 17.89 2.31 -14.46
C ASN A 299 17.76 1.49 -13.18
N LYS A 300 16.91 1.93 -12.25
CA LYS A 300 16.77 1.32 -10.93
C LYS A 300 15.37 0.81 -10.66
N ARG A 301 15.29 -0.22 -9.81
CA ARG A 301 14.07 -0.61 -9.11
C ARG A 301 13.89 0.32 -7.93
N ILE A 302 12.73 0.96 -7.86
CA ILE A 302 12.38 1.90 -6.80
C ILE A 302 11.02 1.55 -6.20
N VAL A 303 10.80 2.04 -4.99
CA VAL A 303 9.52 1.99 -4.28
C VAL A 303 8.86 3.36 -4.33
N VAL A 304 7.59 3.40 -4.73
CA VAL A 304 6.75 4.61 -4.79
C VAL A 304 5.49 4.40 -3.97
N ALA A 305 5.07 5.42 -3.21
CA ALA A 305 3.80 5.45 -2.51
C ALA A 305 2.85 6.43 -3.20
N VAL A 306 1.55 6.10 -3.20
CA VAL A 306 0.49 6.93 -3.79
C VAL A 306 0.00 7.95 -2.77
N ASP A 307 -0.15 9.20 -3.19
CA ASP A 307 -0.57 10.33 -2.33
C ASP A 307 -2.02 10.73 -2.58
N SER A 308 -2.37 10.92 -3.86
CA SER A 308 -3.69 11.43 -4.24
C SER A 308 -4.00 11.11 -5.70
N TRP A 309 -5.27 11.17 -6.07
CA TRP A 309 -5.70 11.07 -7.46
C TRP A 309 -6.80 12.09 -7.74
N ASP A 310 -6.41 13.16 -8.42
CA ASP A 310 -7.29 14.26 -8.79
C ASP A 310 -8.25 13.89 -9.94
N VAL A 311 -9.44 14.48 -9.95
CA VAL A 311 -10.49 14.23 -10.95
C VAL A 311 -10.10 14.64 -12.37
N LEU A 312 -9.18 15.61 -12.50
CA LEU A 312 -8.65 16.12 -13.76
C LEU A 312 -7.38 15.40 -14.20
N SER A 313 -6.81 14.52 -13.37
CA SER A 313 -5.53 13.86 -13.65
C SER A 313 -5.74 12.42 -14.09
N ARG A 314 -5.20 12.06 -15.26
CA ARG A 314 -5.25 10.68 -15.78
C ARG A 314 -4.58 9.70 -14.82
N TYR A 315 -3.41 10.07 -14.32
CA TYR A 315 -2.60 9.27 -13.40
C TYR A 315 -2.71 9.76 -11.95
N PRO A 316 -2.65 8.87 -10.95
CA PRO A 316 -2.45 9.26 -9.56
C PRO A 316 -1.10 9.97 -9.38
N SER A 317 -1.01 10.81 -8.36
CA SER A 317 0.23 11.42 -7.90
C SER A 317 0.80 10.58 -6.76
N GLY A 318 2.12 10.42 -6.75
CA GLY A 318 2.85 9.73 -5.69
C GLY A 318 4.23 10.32 -5.48
N HIS A 319 4.93 9.79 -4.48
CA HIS A 319 6.29 10.18 -4.13
C HIS A 319 7.23 8.98 -4.05
N TYR A 320 8.51 9.25 -4.30
CA TYR A 320 9.57 8.28 -4.13
C TYR A 320 9.73 7.92 -2.65
N VAL A 321 9.95 6.64 -2.34
CA VAL A 321 10.20 6.17 -0.96
C VAL A 321 11.64 5.71 -0.80
N ARG A 322 12.10 4.80 -1.67
CA ARG A 322 13.48 4.29 -1.63
C ARG A 322 13.87 3.61 -2.93
N THR A 323 15.17 3.49 -3.14
CA THR A 323 15.78 2.66 -4.18
C THR A 323 15.98 1.25 -3.63
N ILE A 324 15.71 0.25 -4.45
CA ILE A 324 16.00 -1.16 -4.16
C ILE A 324 17.38 -1.51 -4.72
N GLY A 325 17.59 -1.29 -6.03
CA GLY A 325 18.85 -1.57 -6.70
C GLY A 325 18.74 -1.44 -8.22
N ASP A 326 19.71 -1.97 -8.96
CA ASP A 326 19.77 -1.85 -10.42
C ASP A 326 18.84 -2.87 -11.11
N ILE A 327 18.25 -2.48 -12.23
CA ILE A 327 17.35 -3.37 -12.99
C ILE A 327 18.15 -4.57 -13.54
N GLY A 328 17.65 -5.78 -13.32
CA GLY A 328 18.27 -7.02 -13.80
C GLY A 328 19.28 -7.65 -12.82
N ASP A 329 19.62 -6.96 -11.73
CA ASP A 329 20.40 -7.52 -10.64
C ASP A 329 19.57 -8.57 -9.85
N LYS A 330 20.19 -9.71 -9.53
CA LYS A 330 19.48 -10.86 -8.96
C LYS A 330 18.94 -10.55 -7.56
N GLU A 331 19.77 -9.96 -6.72
CA GLU A 331 19.44 -9.59 -5.35
C GLU A 331 18.31 -8.55 -5.35
N THR A 332 18.41 -7.56 -6.24
CA THR A 332 17.38 -6.52 -6.45
C THR A 332 16.04 -7.12 -6.87
N GLU A 333 16.00 -7.95 -7.91
CA GLU A 333 14.75 -8.55 -8.39
C GLU A 333 14.15 -9.53 -7.36
N THR A 334 15.01 -10.20 -6.57
CA THR A 334 14.56 -11.03 -5.44
C THR A 334 13.87 -10.17 -4.38
N GLU A 335 14.46 -9.03 -4.00
CA GLU A 335 13.86 -8.12 -3.03
C GLU A 335 12.53 -7.54 -3.54
N VAL A 336 12.44 -7.17 -4.83
CA VAL A 336 11.19 -6.70 -5.46
C VAL A 336 10.08 -7.75 -5.29
N VAL A 337 10.35 -9.02 -5.58
CA VAL A 337 9.37 -10.10 -5.44
C VAL A 337 8.92 -10.24 -3.98
N LEU A 338 9.84 -10.15 -3.03
CA LEU A 338 9.52 -10.26 -1.60
C LEU A 338 8.63 -9.10 -1.14
N ILE A 339 8.92 -7.87 -1.55
CA ILE A 339 8.11 -6.69 -1.19
C ILE A 339 6.70 -6.78 -1.80
N GLU A 340 6.58 -7.12 -3.09
CA GLU A 340 5.29 -7.21 -3.79
C GLU A 340 4.37 -8.29 -3.21
N ASN A 341 4.93 -9.31 -2.56
CA ASN A 341 4.18 -10.37 -1.87
C ASN A 341 4.05 -10.12 -0.35
N ASP A 342 4.36 -8.91 0.12
CA ASP A 342 4.29 -8.52 1.54
C ASP A 342 5.11 -9.43 2.47
N ILE A 343 6.25 -9.93 1.98
CA ILE A 343 7.17 -10.77 2.75
C ILE A 343 8.20 -9.88 3.44
N ASN A 344 8.12 -9.83 4.77
CA ASN A 344 9.05 -9.04 5.57
C ASN A 344 10.43 -9.72 5.68
N THR A 345 11.43 -9.11 5.05
CA THR A 345 12.82 -9.58 5.05
C THR A 345 13.69 -8.92 6.10
N ARG A 346 13.13 -8.03 6.93
CA ARG A 346 13.91 -7.32 7.95
C ARG A 346 14.40 -8.31 9.01
N PRO A 347 15.63 -8.12 9.53
CA PRO A 347 16.10 -8.89 10.68
C PRO A 347 15.12 -8.81 11.84
N PHE A 348 15.03 -9.89 12.63
CA PHE A 348 14.29 -9.89 13.87
C PHE A 348 14.76 -8.77 14.80
N SER A 349 13.82 -8.14 15.51
CA SER A 349 14.16 -7.06 16.43
C SER A 349 14.97 -7.58 17.61
N THR A 350 15.70 -6.67 18.27
CA THR A 350 16.46 -7.01 19.48
C THR A 350 15.59 -7.56 20.59
N GLN A 351 14.32 -7.11 20.68
CA GLN A 351 13.35 -7.63 21.65
C GLN A 351 12.98 -9.09 21.36
N VAL A 352 12.84 -9.47 20.09
CA VAL A 352 12.58 -10.86 19.70
C VAL A 352 13.81 -11.72 19.98
N LEU A 353 15.01 -11.25 19.61
CA LEU A 353 16.26 -11.96 19.86
C LEU A 353 16.53 -12.16 21.36
N ALA A 354 16.13 -11.20 22.22
CA ALA A 354 16.27 -11.32 23.67
C ALA A 354 15.39 -12.41 24.29
N CYS A 355 14.38 -12.93 23.57
CA CYS A 355 13.56 -14.06 24.01
C CYS A 355 14.23 -15.42 23.74
N LEU A 356 15.32 -15.45 22.97
CA LEU A 356 16.04 -16.69 22.69
C LEU A 356 16.77 -17.19 23.94
N PRO A 357 16.84 -18.52 24.16
CA PRO A 357 17.64 -19.06 25.24
C PRO A 357 19.13 -18.70 25.05
N PRO A 358 19.88 -18.52 26.15
CA PRO A 358 21.31 -18.26 26.05
C PRO A 358 22.03 -19.44 25.38
N LEU A 359 22.99 -19.13 24.52
CA LEU A 359 23.84 -20.12 23.86
C LEU A 359 25.16 -20.29 24.64
N PRO A 360 25.74 -21.51 24.70
CA PRO A 360 25.22 -22.75 24.14
C PRO A 360 24.03 -23.32 24.94
N TRP A 361 23.01 -23.80 24.22
CA TRP A 361 21.87 -24.47 24.84
C TRP A 361 22.20 -25.94 25.09
N THR A 362 21.87 -26.43 26.29
CA THR A 362 22.00 -27.84 26.67
C THR A 362 20.80 -28.24 27.53
N LEU A 363 20.43 -29.53 27.51
CA LEU A 363 19.37 -30.07 28.36
C LEU A 363 19.75 -29.92 29.84
N SER A 364 18.90 -29.28 30.62
CA SER A 364 19.13 -29.10 32.06
C SER A 364 18.83 -30.41 32.83
N PRO A 365 19.42 -30.62 34.03
CA PRO A 365 19.03 -31.73 34.91
C PRO A 365 17.54 -31.73 35.26
N GLU A 366 16.93 -30.55 35.31
CA GLU A 366 15.50 -30.35 35.57
C GLU A 366 14.63 -30.84 34.40
N ASP A 367 15.06 -30.58 33.15
CA ASP A 367 14.40 -31.11 31.95
C ASP A 367 14.47 -32.64 31.90
N LEU A 368 15.60 -33.21 32.32
CA LEU A 368 15.81 -34.67 32.36
C LEU A 368 14.98 -35.34 33.46
N ALA A 369 14.76 -34.64 34.58
CA ALA A 369 13.96 -35.14 35.69
C ALA A 369 12.45 -34.87 35.53
N ASN A 370 12.03 -34.20 34.45
CA ASN A 370 10.64 -33.80 34.24
C ASN A 370 9.75 -35.04 33.99
N PRO A 371 8.78 -35.35 34.88
CA PRO A 371 7.94 -36.53 34.75
C PRO A 371 6.98 -36.47 33.55
N ASN A 372 6.76 -35.28 32.98
CA ASN A 372 5.94 -35.09 31.78
C ASN A 372 6.74 -35.27 30.47
N ARG A 373 8.07 -35.47 30.53
CA ARG A 373 8.91 -35.73 29.36
C ARG A 373 9.42 -37.17 29.39
N GLN A 374 9.00 -37.98 28.42
CA GLN A 374 9.47 -39.35 28.30
C GLN A 374 10.87 -39.41 27.66
N ASP A 375 11.79 -40.14 28.29
CA ASP A 375 13.13 -40.37 27.74
C ASP A 375 13.13 -41.48 26.67
N LEU A 376 13.43 -41.09 25.43
CA LEU A 376 13.45 -41.96 24.27
C LEU A 376 14.82 -41.96 23.57
N ARG A 377 15.88 -41.49 24.24
CA ARG A 377 17.23 -41.37 23.65
C ARG A 377 17.86 -42.71 23.26
N GLN A 378 17.38 -43.82 23.82
CA GLN A 378 17.78 -45.19 23.45
C GLN A 378 17.18 -45.68 22.11
N VAL A 379 16.15 -45.02 21.60
CA VAL A 379 15.49 -45.41 20.34
C VAL A 379 16.34 -44.96 19.16
N ARG A 380 16.55 -45.85 18.18
CA ARG A 380 17.24 -45.48 16.94
C ARG A 380 16.31 -44.61 16.08
N VAL A 381 16.66 -43.34 15.98
CA VAL A 381 15.91 -42.32 15.23
C VAL A 381 16.77 -41.84 14.06
N PHE A 382 16.14 -41.54 12.92
CA PHE A 382 16.78 -40.96 11.75
C PHE A 382 15.86 -39.91 11.10
N SER A 383 16.43 -38.91 10.43
CA SER A 383 15.70 -37.95 9.59
C SER A 383 15.99 -38.24 8.11
N VAL A 384 15.10 -37.79 7.22
CA VAL A 384 15.24 -37.96 5.77
C VAL A 384 15.02 -36.62 5.10
N ASP A 385 16.11 -35.91 4.87
CA ASP A 385 16.08 -34.52 4.42
C ASP A 385 16.74 -34.32 3.05
N PRO A 386 16.32 -33.30 2.26
CA PRO A 386 17.01 -32.93 1.04
C PRO A 386 18.47 -32.51 1.27
N PRO A 387 19.35 -32.64 0.27
CA PRO A 387 20.72 -32.14 0.36
C PRO A 387 20.77 -30.65 0.70
N GLY A 388 21.54 -30.29 1.74
CA GLY A 388 21.69 -28.90 2.18
C GLY A 388 20.64 -28.40 3.18
N CYS A 389 19.73 -29.27 3.65
CA CYS A 389 18.82 -28.95 4.75
C CYS A 389 19.59 -28.50 6.00
N ARG A 390 19.13 -27.40 6.61
CA ARG A 390 19.71 -26.83 7.85
C ARG A 390 18.74 -26.87 9.03
N ASP A 391 17.44 -26.93 8.74
CA ASP A 391 16.37 -26.86 9.71
C ASP A 391 15.63 -28.20 9.67
N ILE A 392 16.04 -29.14 10.54
CA ILE A 392 15.47 -30.49 10.60
C ILE A 392 14.27 -30.45 11.55
N ASP A 393 13.06 -30.53 10.99
CA ASP A 393 11.82 -30.40 11.74
C ASP A 393 11.28 -31.75 12.23
N ASP A 394 11.61 -32.84 11.54
CA ASP A 394 11.07 -34.16 11.83
C ASP A 394 12.11 -35.29 11.84
N ALA A 395 11.82 -36.30 12.65
CA ALA A 395 12.62 -37.51 12.71
C ALA A 395 11.73 -38.73 13.00
N LEU A 396 12.11 -39.87 12.41
CA LEU A 396 11.31 -41.07 12.40
C LEU A 396 12.04 -42.24 13.06
N HIS A 397 11.25 -43.17 13.58
CA HIS A 397 11.72 -44.51 13.88
C HIS A 397 10.62 -45.53 13.60
N CYS A 398 11.04 -46.77 13.37
CA CYS A 398 10.16 -47.92 13.18
C CYS A 398 10.81 -49.14 13.83
N THR A 399 10.12 -49.73 14.81
CA THR A 399 10.61 -50.90 15.56
C THR A 399 9.58 -52.02 15.46
N LEU A 400 10.01 -53.23 15.08
CA LEU A 400 9.15 -54.42 15.13
C LEU A 400 9.01 -54.91 16.57
N LEU A 401 7.78 -55.08 17.03
CA LEU A 401 7.46 -55.56 18.38
C LEU A 401 7.31 -57.10 18.41
N PRO A 402 7.48 -57.74 19.58
CA PRO A 402 7.37 -59.20 19.71
C PRO A 402 6.01 -59.78 19.32
N ASN A 403 4.94 -58.97 19.34
CA ASN A 403 3.60 -59.37 18.94
C ASN A 403 3.37 -59.31 17.41
N GLY A 404 4.40 -58.96 16.63
CA GLY A 404 4.32 -58.82 15.16
C GLY A 404 3.84 -57.46 14.67
N ASN A 405 3.45 -56.55 15.57
CA ASN A 405 3.11 -55.16 15.21
C ASN A 405 4.36 -54.28 15.09
N PHE A 406 4.22 -53.13 14.45
CA PHE A 406 5.27 -52.11 14.42
C PHE A 406 4.92 -50.96 15.37
N GLU A 407 5.93 -50.52 16.13
CA GLU A 407 5.93 -49.22 16.79
C GLU A 407 6.57 -48.21 15.84
N VAL A 408 5.76 -47.27 15.36
CA VAL A 408 6.21 -46.17 14.50
C VAL A 408 6.04 -44.88 15.28
N GLY A 409 7.10 -44.09 15.37
CA GLY A 409 7.01 -42.76 15.97
C GLY A 409 7.56 -41.69 15.05
N VAL A 410 6.76 -40.65 14.89
CA VAL A 410 7.10 -39.39 14.25
C VAL A 410 7.40 -38.38 15.36
N ARG A 411 8.60 -37.79 15.31
CA ARG A 411 9.06 -36.78 16.28
C ARG A 411 9.15 -35.45 15.56
N VAL A 412 8.63 -34.40 16.19
CA VAL A 412 8.59 -33.04 15.64
C VAL A 412 9.33 -32.11 16.60
N ALA A 413 10.06 -31.14 16.05
CA ALA A 413 10.83 -30.13 16.78
C ALA A 413 9.98 -29.24 17.68
#